data_AF-A0AB39RA27-F1
#
_entry.id   AF-A0AB39RA27-F1
#
_cell.length_a   1.000
_cell.length_b   1.000
_cell.length_c   1.000
_cell.angle_alpha   90.00
_cell.angle_beta   90.00
_cell.angle_gamma   90.00
#
_symmetry.space_group_name_H-M   'P 1'
#
loop_
_entity.id
_entity.type
_entity.pdbx_description
1 polymer ?
#
loop_
_entity_poly.entity_id
_entity_poly.type
_entity_poly.pdbx_seq_one_letter_code
_entity_poly.pdbx_strand_id
1 'polypeptide(L)' 'MARITATADLVTWDAFEQPHRKTRDYVAFGPFQFDRHQYDDALRALSAVIGSDADGTRA' A
#
# COMPACT_ATOMS: atom_id res chain seq x y z
N MET A 1 3.64 -9.56 -2.85
CA MET A 1 2.36 -8.89 -3.09
C MET A 1 1.53 -9.00 -1.82
N ALA A 2 0.63 -8.05 -1.62
CA ALA A 2 -0.37 -8.06 -0.57
C ALA A 2 -1.73 -7.83 -1.24
N ARG A 3 -2.78 -8.34 -0.63
CA ARG A 3 -4.15 -7.98 -1.00
C ARG A 3 -4.51 -6.71 -0.24
N ILE A 4 -5.14 -5.77 -0.94
CA ILE A 4 -5.62 -4.50 -0.38
C ILE A 4 -7.12 -4.45 -0.60
N THR A 5 -7.87 -4.29 0.49
CA THR A 5 -9.33 -4.11 0.46
C THR A 5 -9.67 -2.79 1.15
N ALA A 6 -10.47 -1.96 0.50
CA ALA A 6 -10.93 -0.69 1.04
C ALA A 6 -12.45 -0.69 1.21
N THR A 7 -12.92 -0.27 2.37
CA THR A 7 -14.33 0.03 2.67
C THR A 7 -14.50 1.54 2.85
N ALA A 8 -15.70 1.98 3.27
CA ALA A 8 -15.94 3.38 3.58
C ALA A 8 -15.04 3.91 4.71
N ASP A 9 -14.75 3.07 5.71
CA ASP A 9 -14.09 3.51 6.94
C ASP A 9 -12.68 2.95 7.11
N LEU A 10 -12.34 1.85 6.43
CA LEU A 10 -11.10 1.14 6.66
C LEU A 10 -10.41 0.69 5.36
N VAL A 11 -9.08 0.74 5.37
CA VAL A 11 -8.23 0.04 4.40
C VAL A 11 -7.49 -1.08 5.12
N THR A 12 -7.61 -2.30 4.61
CA THR A 12 -6.92 -3.48 5.16
C THR A 12 -5.94 -4.04 4.15
N TRP A 13 -4.72 -4.31 4.62
CA TRP A 13 -3.68 -5.01 3.89
C TRP A 13 -3.45 -6.38 4.52
N ASP A 14 -3.60 -7.44 3.73
CA ASP A 14 -3.48 -8.82 4.18
C ASP A 14 -2.93 -9.75 3.09
N ALA A 15 -2.94 -11.06 3.36
CA ALA A 15 -2.55 -12.12 2.42
C ALA A 15 -1.18 -11.84 1.75
N PHE A 16 -0.18 -11.54 2.58
CA PHE A 16 1.16 -11.25 2.10
C PHE A 16 1.81 -12.49 1.50
N GLU A 17 2.36 -12.35 0.30
CA GLU A 17 3.08 -13.41 -0.40
C GLU A 17 4.33 -12.86 -1.07
N GLN A 18 5.40 -13.66 -1.11
CA GLN A 18 6.58 -13.39 -1.93
C GLN A 18 6.72 -14.46 -3.03
N PRO A 19 6.43 -14.14 -4.31
CA PRO A 19 6.41 -15.13 -5.40
C PRO A 19 7.72 -15.91 -5.58
N HIS A 20 8.85 -15.28 -5.25
CA HIS A 20 10.19 -15.88 -5.37
C HIS A 20 10.69 -16.54 -4.07
N ARG A 21 9.91 -16.51 -2.98
CA ARG A 21 10.26 -17.09 -1.67
C ARG A 21 9.07 -17.83 -1.05
N LYS A 22 8.55 -18.79 -1.81
CA LYS A 22 7.30 -19.53 -1.49
C LYS A 22 7.35 -20.37 -0.20
N THR A 23 8.53 -20.63 0.35
CA THR A 23 8.69 -21.39 1.61
C THR A 23 8.55 -20.56 2.87
N ARG A 24 8.46 -19.22 2.75
CA ARG A 24 8.25 -18.35 3.91
C ARG A 24 6.77 -18.23 4.21
N ASP A 25 6.40 -18.59 5.43
CA ASP A 25 5.06 -18.39 5.94
C ASP A 25 4.90 -16.93 6.41
N TYR A 26 3.93 -16.23 5.80
CA TYR A 26 3.56 -14.86 6.14
C TYR A 26 2.14 -14.77 6.72
N VAL A 27 1.51 -15.89 7.08
CA VAL A 27 0.14 -15.93 7.62
C VAL A 27 0.03 -15.12 8.91
N ALA A 28 1.07 -15.12 9.76
CA ALA A 28 1.10 -14.32 10.99
C ALA A 28 1.42 -12.83 10.75
N PHE A 29 1.69 -12.42 9.50
CA PHE A 29 2.05 -11.06 9.17
C PHE A 29 0.81 -10.28 8.71
N GLY A 30 0.25 -9.49 9.63
CA GLY A 30 -0.98 -8.74 9.42
C GLY A 30 -2.23 -9.45 9.96
N PRO A 31 -3.43 -8.91 9.70
CA PRO A 31 -3.72 -7.77 8.82
C PRO A 31 -3.24 -6.42 9.38
N PHE A 32 -2.84 -5.51 8.50
CA PHE A 32 -2.64 -4.11 8.85
C PHE A 32 -3.88 -3.30 8.46
N GLN A 33 -4.36 -2.47 9.37
CA GLN A 33 -5.60 -1.72 9.24
C GLN A 33 -5.33 -0.23 9.38
N PHE A 34 -5.94 0.55 8.51
CA PHE A 34 -5.79 2.00 8.45
C PHE A 34 -7.16 2.65 8.36
N ASP A 35 -7.34 3.77 9.07
CA ASP A 35 -8.47 4.66 8.85
C ASP A 35 -8.49 5.13 7.40
N ARG A 36 -9.67 5.11 6.77
CA ARG A 36 -9.80 5.38 5.33
C ARG A 36 -9.42 6.81 4.97
N HIS A 37 -9.83 7.79 5.77
CA HIS A 37 -9.55 9.19 5.47
C HIS A 37 -8.06 9.49 5.59
N GLN A 38 -7.42 8.99 6.64
CA GLN A 38 -5.97 9.14 6.83
C GLN A 38 -5.17 8.46 5.71
N TYR A 39 -5.60 7.28 5.27
CA TYR A 39 -4.95 6.56 4.17
C TYR A 39 -5.05 7.32 2.84
N ASP A 40 -6.23 7.87 2.52
CA ASP A 40 -6.45 8.63 1.29
C ASP A 40 -5.65 9.96 1.28
N ASP A 41 -5.54 10.63 2.44
CA ASP A 41 -4.71 11.83 2.58
C ASP A 41 -3.22 11.52 2.40
N ALA A 42 -2.74 10.41 2.99
CA ALA A 42 -1.36 9.95 2.82
C ALA A 42 -1.07 9.59 1.36
N LEU A 43 -1.99 8.93 0.65
CA LEU A 43 -1.84 8.63 -0.77
C LEU A 43 -1.81 9.89 -1.63
N ARG A 44 -2.63 10.90 -1.31
CA ARG A 44 -2.63 12.18 -2.03
C ARG A 44 -1.29 12.90 -1.85
N ALA A 45 -0.78 12.96 -0.62
CA ALA A 45 0.52 13.56 -0.33
C ALA A 45 1.65 12.82 -1.09
N LEU A 46 1.65 11.49 -1.06
CA LEU A 46 2.63 10.68 -1.79
C LEU A 46 2.55 10.89 -3.31
N SER A 47 1.33 10.92 -3.86
CA SER A 47 1.13 11.09 -5.31
C SER A 47 1.62 12.45 -5.81
N ALA A 48 1.49 13.49 -4.98
CA ALA A 48 2.03 14.81 -5.31
C ALA A 48 3.57 14.78 -5.43
N VAL A 49 4.25 14.07 -4.53
CA VAL A 49 5.73 13.91 -4.56
C VAL A 49 6.17 13.12 -5.79
N ILE A 50 5.53 11.97 -6.05
CA ILE A 50 5.88 11.13 -7.20
C ILE A 50 5.58 11.85 -8.52
N GLY A 51 4.47 12.60 -8.58
CA GLY A 51 4.11 13.42 -9.75
C GLY A 51 5.11 14.53 -10.03
N SER A 52 5.64 15.20 -9.00
CA SER A 52 6.68 16.22 -9.18
C SER A 52 8.02 15.65 -9.64
N ASP A 53 8.38 14.44 -9.20
CA ASP A 53 9.63 13.78 -9.61
C ASP A 53 9.57 13.28 -11.07
N ALA A 54 8.38 12.88 -11.54
CA ALA A 54 8.17 12.46 -12.92
C ALA A 54 8.32 13.62 -13.92
N ASP A 55 7.92 14.84 -13.54
CA ASP A 55 8.10 16.05 -14.36
C ASP A 55 9.55 16.58 -14.34
N GLY A 56 10.36 16.22 -13.33
CA GLY A 56 11.77 16.62 -13.20
C GLY A 56 12.77 15.78 -14.01
N THR A 57 12.36 14.64 -14.58
CA THR A 57 13.27 13.69 -15.27
C THR A 57 13.32 13.87 -16.79
N ARG A 58 12.75 14.94 -17.35
CA ARG A 58 12.98 15.34 -18.76
C ARG A 58 14.00 16.47 -18.83
N ALA A 59 15.29 16.13 -18.86
CA ALA A 59 16.36 16.98 -19.38
C ALA A 59 17.35 16.13 -20.17
#